data_AF-A0A9Q3E0P2-F1
#
_entry.id   AF-A0A9Q3E0P2-F1
#
_cell.length_a   1.000
_cell.length_b   1.000
_cell.length_c   1.000
_cell.angle_alpha   90.00
_cell.angle_beta   90.00
_cell.angle_gamma   90.00
#
_symmetry.space_group_name_H-M   'P 1'
#
loop_
_entity.id
_entity.type
_entity.pdbx_description
1 polymer ?
#
loop_
_entity_poly.entity_id
_entity_poly.type
_entity_poly.pdbx_seq_one_letter_code
_entity_poly.pdbx_strand_id
1 'polypeptide(L)'
;MRPELTLEMKEDLIAILFQYGEAFASYNEPLEVIKGHEVEIMLNVEITYPPLLIITAYPDILRAREALETHINELMKLGVLRKVGHHEEV
;
A
#
# COMPACT_ATOMS: atom_id res chain seq x y z
N MET A 1 -30.27 3.99 15.66
CA MET A 1 -30.76 4.62 14.42
C MET A 1 -29.68 5.59 13.99
N ARG A 2 -29.03 5.40 12.83
CA ARG A 2 -28.03 6.38 12.35
C ARG A 2 -28.82 7.61 11.87
N PRO A 3 -28.45 8.83 12.27
CA PRO A 3 -29.14 10.03 11.80
C PRO A 3 -28.96 10.12 10.28
N GLU A 4 -30.07 10.27 9.56
CA GLU A 4 -30.04 10.52 8.11
C GLU A 4 -29.66 11.98 7.86
N LEU A 5 -28.70 12.19 6.97
CA LEU A 5 -28.30 13.53 6.55
C LEU A 5 -29.44 14.19 5.78
N THR A 6 -29.72 15.45 6.12
CA THR A 6 -30.61 16.30 5.33
C THR A 6 -30.04 16.57 3.95
N LEU A 7 -30.87 17.04 3.02
CA LEU A 7 -30.44 17.31 1.65
C LEU A 7 -29.32 18.36 1.59
N GLU A 8 -29.47 19.47 2.33
CA GLU A 8 -28.48 20.55 2.43
C GLU A 8 -27.13 20.03 2.92
N MET A 9 -27.11 19.19 3.96
CA MET A 9 -25.87 18.63 4.49
C MET A 9 -25.15 17.71 3.47
N LYS A 10 -25.90 17.03 2.60
CA LYS A 10 -25.31 16.21 1.54
C LYS A 10 -24.70 17.07 0.44
N GLU A 11 -25.36 18.17 0.08
CA GLU A 11 -24.84 19.12 -0.91
C GLU A 11 -23.56 19.79 -0.41
N ASP A 12 -23.56 20.25 0.84
CA ASP A 12 -22.37 20.81 1.49
C ASP A 12 -21.23 19.79 1.57
N LEU A 13 -21.54 18.54 1.93
CA LEU A 13 -20.56 17.46 1.97
C LEU A 13 -19.96 17.20 0.58
N ILE A 14 -20.77 17.16 -0.47
CA ILE A 14 -20.29 16.97 -1.84
C ILE A 14 -19.38 18.13 -2.26
N ALA A 15 -19.74 19.38 -1.92
CA ALA A 15 -18.92 20.54 -2.22
C ALA A 15 -17.55 20.46 -1.54
N ILE A 16 -17.50 20.05 -0.27
CA ILE A 16 -16.26 19.87 0.48
C ILE A 16 -15.42 18.73 -0.11
N LEU A 17 -16.03 17.58 -0.37
CA LEU A 17 -15.34 16.42 -0.95
C LEU A 17 -14.76 16.74 -2.33
N PHE A 18 -15.46 17.54 -3.13
CA PHE A 18 -14.98 17.99 -4.42
C PHE A 18 -13.84 19.02 -4.28
N GLN A 19 -13.99 19.98 -3.37
CA GLN A 19 -12.97 21.00 -3.08
C GLN A 19 -11.64 20.39 -2.64
N TYR A 20 -11.68 19.35 -1.80
CA TYR A 20 -10.49 18.69 -1.25
C TYR A 20 -10.24 17.32 -1.87
N GLY A 21 -10.68 17.10 -3.12
CA GLY A 21 -10.56 15.79 -3.78
C GLY A 21 -9.12 15.23 -3.79
N GLU A 22 -8.13 16.10 -3.96
CA GLU A 22 -6.69 15.75 -3.97
C GLU A 22 -6.16 15.31 -2.59
N ALA A 23 -6.87 15.61 -1.50
CA ALA A 23 -6.47 15.15 -0.16
C ALA A 23 -6.84 13.67 0.08
N PHE A 24 -7.64 13.06 -0.81
CA PHE A 24 -8.08 11.68 -0.70
C PHE A 24 -7.30 10.80 -1.68
N ALA A 25 -6.94 9.59 -1.22
CA ALA A 25 -6.34 8.60 -2.10
C ALA A 25 -7.35 8.18 -3.19
N SER A 26 -6.98 8.38 -4.45
CA SER A 26 -7.76 7.96 -5.61
C SER A 26 -7.06 6.79 -6.31
N TYR A 27 -7.82 5.99 -7.06
CA TYR A 27 -7.24 4.89 -7.84
C TYR A 27 -6.19 5.36 -8.86
N ASN A 28 -6.35 6.59 -9.37
CA ASN A 28 -5.44 7.19 -10.36
C ASN A 28 -4.27 7.96 -9.73
N GLU A 29 -4.35 8.28 -8.44
CA GLU A 29 -3.33 9.03 -7.69
C GLU A 29 -2.87 8.16 -6.52
N PRO A 30 -1.94 7.20 -6.78
CA PRO A 30 -1.48 6.28 -5.76
C PRO A 30 -0.72 7.00 -4.65
N LEU A 31 -0.53 6.29 -3.53
CA LEU A 31 0.13 6.79 -2.32
C LEU A 31 1.56 7.34 -2.57
N GLU A 32 2.17 7.04 -3.71
CA GLU A 32 3.45 7.59 -4.16
C GLU A 32 3.49 9.13 -4.25
N VAL A 33 2.35 9.82 -4.34
CA VAL A 33 2.30 11.29 -4.37
C VAL A 33 2.72 11.91 -3.03
N ILE A 34 2.70 11.15 -1.94
CA ILE A 34 3.05 11.62 -0.59
C ILE A 34 4.57 11.71 -0.45
N LYS A 35 5.12 12.90 -0.72
CA LYS A 35 6.55 13.21 -0.58
C LYS A 35 6.98 13.26 0.90
N GLY A 36 8.20 12.81 1.19
CA GLY A 36 8.85 13.01 2.50
C GLY A 36 8.63 11.92 3.56
N HIS A 37 8.10 10.76 3.19
CA HIS A 37 7.92 9.60 4.10
C HIS A 37 8.95 8.49 3.84
N GLU A 38 10.10 8.83 3.24
CA GLU A 38 11.20 7.91 3.03
C GLU A 38 11.89 7.62 4.36
N VAL A 39 12.04 6.34 4.69
CA VAL A 39 12.71 5.90 5.92
C VAL A 39 13.98 5.15 5.53
N GLU A 40 15.13 5.70 5.90
CA GLU A 40 16.41 5.01 5.81
C GLU A 40 16.58 4.12 7.05
N ILE A 41 16.55 2.80 6.85
CA ILE A 41 16.73 1.83 7.93
C ILE A 41 18.15 1.26 7.81
N MET A 42 19.06 1.75 8.64
CA MET A 42 20.41 1.18 8.77
C MET A 42 20.41 0.01 9.75
N LEU A 43 20.83 -1.16 9.30
CA LEU A 43 21.07 -2.30 10.16
C LEU A 43 22.43 -2.11 10.87
N ASN A 44 22.41 -1.96 12.19
CA ASN A 44 23.62 -1.84 13.02
C ASN A 44 24.36 -3.17 13.22
N VAL A 45 24.04 -4.19 12.43
CA VAL A 45 24.63 -5.53 12.52
C VAL A 45 25.37 -5.84 11.24
N GLU A 46 26.54 -6.45 11.37
CA GLU A 46 27.26 -7.00 10.23
C GLU A 46 26.40 -8.11 9.61
N ILE A 47 26.31 -8.13 8.27
CA ILE A 47 25.63 -9.20 7.54
C ILE A 47 26.33 -10.50 7.89
N THR A 48 25.72 -11.35 8.72
CA THR A 48 26.22 -12.71 8.93
C THR A 48 26.18 -13.44 7.60
N TYR A 49 27.35 -13.76 7.05
CA TYR A 49 27.45 -14.58 5.86
C TYR A 49 27.31 -16.07 6.24
N PRO A 50 26.47 -16.86 5.55
CA PRO A 50 25.57 -16.47 4.47
C PRO A 50 24.26 -15.83 4.99
N PRO A 51 23.63 -14.93 4.23
CA PRO A 51 22.32 -14.39 4.60
C PRO A 51 21.33 -15.52 4.80
N LEU A 52 20.70 -15.59 5.97
CA LEU A 52 19.71 -16.60 6.31
C LEU A 52 18.44 -16.37 5.47
N LEU A 53 18.35 -17.07 4.33
CA LEU A 53 17.10 -17.20 3.58
C LEU A 53 16.15 -18.11 4.37
N ILE A 54 15.40 -17.54 5.32
CA ILE A 54 14.31 -18.26 5.98
C ILE A 54 13.12 -18.28 5.02
N ILE A 55 13.10 -19.27 4.12
CA ILE A 55 11.91 -19.56 3.32
C ILE A 55 10.98 -20.39 4.21
N THR A 56 10.09 -19.73 4.95
CA THR A 56 8.92 -20.44 5.48
C THR A 56 8.08 -20.89 4.29
N ALA A 57 7.92 -22.20 4.10
CA ALA A 57 7.02 -22.73 3.07
C ALA A 57 5.64 -22.10 3.26
N TYR A 58 5.11 -21.48 2.20
CA TYR A 58 3.77 -20.90 2.24
C TYR A 58 2.78 -22.04 2.48
N PRO A 59 1.87 -21.96 3.47
CA PRO A 59 0.89 -23.03 3.68
C PRO A 59 0.05 -23.21 2.41
N ASP A 60 -0.11 -24.46 1.96
CA ASP A 60 -0.72 -24.92 0.70
C ASP A 60 -2.24 -24.61 0.54
N ILE A 61 -2.72 -23.49 1.07
CA ILE A 61 -4.11 -23.06 0.89
C ILE A 61 -4.19 -22.32 -0.44
N LEU A 62 -4.51 -23.05 -1.51
CA LEU A 62 -4.67 -22.52 -2.88
C LEU A 62 -5.52 -21.24 -2.93
N ARG A 63 -6.62 -21.21 -2.15
CA ARG A 63 -7.51 -20.03 -2.04
C ARG A 63 -6.82 -18.82 -1.42
N ALA A 64 -5.95 -19.03 -0.44
CA ALA A 64 -5.20 -17.95 0.19
C ALA A 64 -4.19 -17.37 -0.80
N ARG A 65 -3.55 -18.23 -1.61
CA ARG A 65 -2.63 -17.80 -2.66
C ARG A 65 -3.31 -16.90 -3.70
N GLU A 66 -4.48 -17.29 -4.19
CA GLU A 66 -5.24 -16.51 -5.18
C GLU A 66 -5.66 -15.13 -4.63
N ALA A 67 -6.13 -15.08 -3.38
CA ALA A 67 -6.49 -13.83 -2.72
C ALA A 67 -5.28 -12.91 -2.54
N LEU A 68 -4.13 -13.47 -2.13
CA LEU A 68 -2.90 -12.70 -1.94
C LEU A 68 -2.31 -12.23 -3.25
N GLU A 69 -2.34 -13.04 -4.30
CA GLU A 69 -1.87 -12.65 -5.62
C GLU A 69 -2.67 -11.45 -6.15
N THR A 70 -3.98 -11.41 -5.89
CA THR A 70 -4.83 -10.25 -6.20
C THR A 70 -4.35 -9.00 -5.48
N HIS A 71 -4.15 -9.08 -4.16
CA HIS A 71 -3.70 -7.93 -3.36
C HIS A 71 -2.26 -7.50 -3.68
N ILE A 72 -1.36 -8.44 -3.94
CA ILE A 72 0.02 -8.12 -4.38
C ILE A 72 -0.02 -7.34 -5.70
N ASN A 73 -0.86 -7.76 -6.65
CA ASN A 73 -1.03 -7.05 -7.92
C ASN A 73 -1.62 -5.64 -7.72
N GLU A 74 -2.55 -5.45 -6.80
CA GLU A 74 -3.07 -4.13 -6.43
C GLU A 74 -1.97 -3.25 -5.84
N LEU A 75 -1.19 -3.77 -4.90
CA LEU A 75 -0.10 -3.05 -4.27
C LEU A 75 1.02 -2.69 -5.26
N MET A 76 1.29 -3.54 -6.25
CA MET A 76 2.21 -3.20 -7.35
C MET A 76 1.66 -2.08 -8.24
N LYS A 77 0.36 -2.08 -8.55
CA LYS A 77 -0.28 -0.99 -9.32
C LYS A 77 -0.27 0.34 -8.57
N LEU A 78 -0.39 0.28 -7.24
CA LEU A 78 -0.32 1.44 -6.36
C LEU A 78 1.12 1.91 -6.10
N GLY A 79 2.14 1.25 -6.68
CA GLY A 79 3.54 1.64 -6.50
C GLY A 79 4.12 1.35 -5.11
N VAL A 80 3.34 0.72 -4.23
CA VAL A 80 3.75 0.36 -2.87
C VAL A 80 4.76 -0.79 -2.89
N LEU A 81 4.59 -1.73 -3.82
CA LEU A 81 5.50 -2.86 -4.03
C LEU A 81 6.15 -2.77 -5.40
N ARG A 82 7.44 -3.08 -5.47
CA ARG A 82 8.19 -3.25 -6.72
C ARG A 82 8.98 -4.54 -6.72
N LYS A 83 9.24 -5.07 -7.91
CA LYS A 83 10.14 -6.21 -8.07
C LYS A 83 11.58 -5.74 -7.90
N VAL A 84 12.31 -6.38 -6.98
CA VAL A 84 13.73 -6.13 -6.73
C VAL A 84 14.55 -7.32 -7.24
N GLY A 85 15.64 -7.04 -7.96
CA GLY A 85 16.53 -8.06 -8.50
C GLY A 85 17.46 -8.66 -7.44
N HIS A 86 17.98 -9.88 -7.68
CA HIS A 86 18.94 -10.53 -6.78
C HIS A 86 20.27 -9.78 -6.59
N HIS A 87 20.59 -8.84 -7.49
CA HIS A 87 21.84 -8.05 -7.48
C HIS A 87 21.56 -6.56 -7.32
N GLU A 88 20.34 -6.18 -6.95
CA GLU A 88 19.99 -4.80 -6.70
C GLU A 88 20.34 -4.47 -5.25
N GLU A 89 21.41 -3.71 -5.05
CA GLU A 89 21.70 -3.09 -3.76
C GLU A 89 20.66 -1.99 -3.53
N VAL A 90 19.85 -2.16 -2.48
CA VAL A 90 18.85 -1.20 -2.00
C VAL A 90 19.36 -0.54 -0.74
#